data_AF-S4Y6G5-F1
#
_entry.id   AF-S4Y6G5-F1
#
_cell.length_a   1.000
_cell.length_b   1.000
_cell.length_c   1.000
_cell.angle_alpha   90.00
_cell.angle_beta   90.00
_cell.angle_gamma   90.00
#
_symmetry.space_group_name_H-M   'P 1'
#
loop_
_entity.id
_entity.type
_entity.pdbx_description
1 polymer ?
#
loop_
_entity_poly.entity_id
_entity_poly.type
_entity_poly.pdbx_seq_one_letter_code
_entity_poly.pdbx_strand_id
1 'polypeptide(L)'
;MAEVAEAAPAEAEGTPAPEAEGTPAPEAAGAALADGAASPAASRESRLREELTLLADARAALRRGDAAGALVIAEQARLRFPGGALAQEREALTIEALWHSGQRAAAAQRASAFLRAYPSSPHVSRLHSFTH
;
A
#
# COMPACT_ATOMS: atom_id res chain seq x y z
N MET A 1 -61.93 -6.62 -6.61
CA MET A 1 -62.36 -6.60 -8.02
C MET A 1 -61.34 -5.77 -8.79
N ALA A 2 -60.83 -6.29 -9.93
CA ALA A 2 -59.51 -6.06 -10.58
C ALA A 2 -58.41 -6.90 -9.90
N GLU A 3 -58.06 -8.13 -10.28
CA GLU A 3 -57.92 -8.85 -11.57
C GLU A 3 -56.63 -8.55 -12.38
N VAL A 4 -55.78 -9.59 -12.41
CA VAL A 4 -54.84 -10.14 -13.43
C VAL A 4 -53.55 -9.41 -13.86
N ALA A 5 -52.42 -10.12 -13.67
CA ALA A 5 -51.38 -10.44 -14.67
C ALA A 5 -50.29 -11.31 -13.97
N GLU A 6 -50.31 -12.64 -14.08
CA GLU A 6 -49.68 -13.46 -15.15
C GLU A 6 -48.13 -13.40 -15.11
N ALA A 7 -47.51 -14.33 -14.38
CA ALA A 7 -46.88 -15.57 -14.85
C ALA A 7 -45.50 -15.38 -15.52
N ALA A 8 -44.49 -16.04 -14.93
CA ALA A 8 -43.30 -16.50 -15.63
C ALA A 8 -42.87 -17.86 -15.04
N PRO A 9 -42.38 -18.80 -15.85
CA PRO A 9 -42.54 -20.23 -15.62
C PRO A 9 -41.38 -20.87 -14.86
N ALA A 10 -41.71 -21.98 -14.20
CA ALA A 10 -40.76 -22.99 -13.79
C ALA A 10 -40.35 -23.81 -15.02
N GLU A 11 -39.06 -23.84 -15.33
CA GLU A 11 -38.45 -24.88 -16.15
C GLU A 11 -37.49 -25.67 -15.25
N ALA A 12 -37.95 -26.86 -14.87
CA ALA A 12 -37.11 -27.96 -14.49
C ALA A 12 -36.68 -28.73 -15.75
N GLU A 13 -35.67 -29.58 -15.57
CA GLU A 13 -35.07 -30.54 -16.52
C GLU A 13 -33.75 -30.03 -17.11
N GLY A 14 -32.61 -30.73 -17.01
CA GLY A 14 -32.36 -32.05 -16.47
C GLY A 14 -30.85 -32.32 -16.47
N THR A 15 -30.42 -33.25 -15.62
CA THR A 15 -29.08 -33.86 -15.68
C THR A 15 -29.04 -34.80 -16.89
N PRO A 16 -27.91 -34.88 -17.61
CA PRO A 16 -27.02 -36.00 -17.32
C PRO A 16 -25.54 -35.61 -17.31
N ALA A 17 -24.81 -36.23 -16.39
CA ALA A 17 -23.36 -36.37 -16.46
C ALA A 17 -22.98 -37.17 -17.72
N PRO A 18 -21.77 -36.95 -18.24
CA PRO A 18 -20.82 -38.06 -18.20
C PRO A 18 -19.42 -37.64 -17.73
N GLU A 19 -18.78 -38.57 -17.02
CA GLU A 19 -17.35 -38.65 -16.80
C GLU A 19 -16.56 -38.49 -18.11
N ALA A 20 -15.52 -37.66 -18.08
CA ALA A 20 -14.35 -37.81 -18.91
C ALA A 20 -13.12 -37.43 -18.09
N GLU A 21 -12.22 -38.40 -18.03
CA GLU A 21 -10.96 -38.42 -17.33
C GLU A 21 -10.02 -37.30 -17.78
N GLY A 22 -9.06 -36.94 -16.91
CA GLY A 22 -7.87 -36.24 -17.36
C GLY A 22 -7.30 -35.30 -16.33
N THR A 23 -6.62 -35.85 -15.33
CA THR A 23 -5.51 -35.13 -14.70
C THR A 23 -4.47 -34.85 -15.80
N PRO A 24 -4.04 -33.59 -15.96
CA PRO A 24 -2.61 -33.39 -15.98
C PRO A 24 -2.24 -32.42 -14.85
N ALA A 25 -1.35 -32.92 -13.99
CA ALA A 25 -0.52 -32.07 -13.16
C ALA A 25 0.16 -31.03 -14.05
N PRO A 26 0.20 -29.74 -13.70
CA PRO A 26 1.20 -28.87 -14.26
C PRO A 26 2.52 -29.21 -13.55
N GLU A 27 3.19 -30.25 -14.04
CA GLU A 27 4.64 -30.29 -14.04
C GLU A 27 5.12 -29.23 -15.03
N ALA A 28 5.07 -27.98 -14.60
CA ALA A 28 5.88 -26.93 -15.17
C ALA A 28 7.10 -26.78 -14.25
N ALA A 29 7.93 -27.83 -14.26
CA ALA A 29 9.37 -27.69 -14.11
C ALA A 29 9.87 -26.90 -15.34
N GLY A 30 9.53 -25.62 -15.38
CA GLY A 30 10.19 -24.64 -16.22
C GLY A 30 11.54 -24.41 -15.57
N ALA A 31 12.55 -25.11 -16.07
CA ALA A 31 13.95 -24.92 -15.74
C ALA A 31 14.25 -23.43 -15.59
N ALA A 32 14.37 -23.02 -14.32
CA ALA A 32 14.92 -21.75 -13.95
C ALA A 32 16.30 -21.70 -14.58
N LEU A 33 16.42 -20.92 -15.65
CA LEU A 33 17.70 -20.37 -16.04
C LEU A 33 18.21 -19.66 -14.78
N ALA A 34 19.21 -20.29 -14.18
CA ALA A 34 19.89 -19.81 -13.01
C ALA A 34 20.55 -18.47 -13.36
N ASP A 35 19.87 -17.39 -13.00
CA ASP A 35 20.48 -16.10 -12.72
C ASP A 35 20.28 -15.86 -11.22
N GLY A 36 21.37 -15.60 -10.51
CA GLY A 36 21.58 -15.95 -9.11
C GLY A 36 20.40 -15.67 -8.18
N ALA A 37 19.86 -16.73 -7.56
CA ALA A 37 18.79 -16.63 -6.58
C ALA A 37 19.28 -15.86 -5.34
N ALA A 38 19.08 -14.55 -5.35
CA ALA A 38 19.30 -13.71 -4.20
C ALA A 38 18.51 -14.30 -3.01
N SER A 39 19.21 -14.58 -1.92
CA SER A 39 18.58 -15.09 -0.70
C SER A 39 17.51 -14.10 -0.20
N PRO A 40 16.46 -14.57 0.50
CA PRO A 40 15.40 -13.69 1.01
C PRO A 40 15.91 -12.53 1.87
N ALA A 41 17.05 -12.72 2.56
CA ALA A 41 17.75 -11.66 3.27
C ALA A 41 18.28 -10.55 2.34
N ALA A 42 18.92 -10.92 1.22
CA ALA A 42 19.43 -9.98 0.22
C ALA A 42 18.27 -9.20 -0.44
N SER A 43 17.15 -9.86 -0.72
CA SER A 43 15.96 -9.19 -1.26
C SER A 43 15.36 -8.18 -0.26
N ARG A 44 15.33 -8.52 1.03
CA ARG A 44 14.84 -7.61 2.08
C ARG A 44 15.75 -6.40 2.24
N GLU A 45 17.06 -6.60 2.19
CA GLU A 45 18.03 -5.52 2.25
C GLU A 45 17.90 -4.59 1.03
N SER A 46 17.77 -5.15 -0.18
CA SER A 46 17.52 -4.35 -1.38
C SER A 46 16.24 -3.51 -1.28
N ARG A 47 15.13 -4.09 -0.80
CA ARG A 47 13.89 -3.31 -0.56
C ARG A 47 14.08 -2.20 0.47
N LEU A 48 14.82 -2.46 1.55
CA LEU A 48 15.13 -1.43 2.55
C LEU A 48 15.92 -0.28 1.93
N ARG A 49 16.93 -0.60 1.10
CA ARG A 49 17.72 0.43 0.39
C ARG A 49 16.85 1.23 -0.57
N GLU A 50 15.95 0.58 -1.32
CA GLU A 50 15.01 1.28 -2.20
C GLU A 50 14.06 2.21 -1.43
N GLU A 51 13.51 1.75 -0.30
CA GLU A 51 12.64 2.57 0.55
C GLU A 51 13.40 3.77 1.12
N LEU A 52 14.63 3.56 1.62
CA LEU A 52 15.51 4.63 2.10
C LEU A 52 15.74 5.71 1.02
N THR A 53 16.01 5.31 -0.22
CA THR A 53 16.22 6.24 -1.33
C THR A 53 14.99 7.10 -1.60
N LEU A 54 13.80 6.49 -1.71
CA LEU A 54 12.57 7.26 -1.92
C LEU A 54 12.29 8.24 -0.77
N LEU A 55 12.50 7.82 0.48
CA LEU A 55 12.29 8.70 1.64
C LEU A 55 13.33 9.83 1.69
N ALA A 56 14.57 9.57 1.27
CA ALA A 56 15.59 10.60 1.12
C ALA A 56 15.19 11.65 0.07
N ASP A 57 14.63 11.22 -1.06
CA ASP A 57 14.14 12.09 -2.13
C ASP A 57 12.93 12.93 -1.68
N ALA A 58 11.97 12.33 -0.97
CA ALA A 58 10.84 13.05 -0.37
C ALA A 58 11.34 14.12 0.62
N ARG A 59 12.32 13.78 1.46
CA ARG A 59 12.91 14.74 2.40
C ARG A 59 13.67 15.84 1.67
N ALA A 60 14.37 15.54 0.58
CA ALA A 60 15.02 16.55 -0.25
C ALA A 60 14.00 17.49 -0.90
N ALA A 61 12.83 16.98 -1.28
CA ALA A 61 11.71 17.76 -1.79
C ALA A 61 11.16 18.77 -0.78
N LEU A 62 10.96 18.34 0.47
CA LEU A 62 10.59 19.26 1.55
C LEU A 62 11.62 20.36 1.75
N ARG A 63 12.91 20.01 1.78
CA ARG A 63 13.99 21.00 2.00
C ARG A 63 14.08 22.08 0.92
N ARG A 64 13.71 21.76 -0.33
CA ARG A 64 13.68 22.73 -1.44
C ARG A 64 12.36 23.49 -1.56
N GLY A 65 11.39 23.25 -0.66
CA GLY A 65 10.07 23.88 -0.68
C GLY A 65 9.04 23.20 -1.58
N ASP A 66 9.37 22.04 -2.16
CA ASP A 66 8.47 21.27 -3.02
C ASP A 66 7.65 20.27 -2.20
N ALA A 67 6.71 20.80 -1.42
CA ALA A 67 5.87 19.99 -0.53
C ALA A 67 4.92 19.05 -1.30
N ALA A 68 4.41 19.49 -2.46
CA ALA A 68 3.54 18.67 -3.30
C ALA A 68 4.32 17.48 -3.89
N GLY A 69 5.53 17.71 -4.40
CA GLY A 69 6.42 16.64 -4.86
C GLY A 69 6.82 15.68 -3.74
N ALA A 70 7.12 16.20 -2.55
CA ALA A 70 7.39 15.37 -1.38
C ALA A 70 6.22 14.44 -1.04
N LEU A 71 4.99 14.95 -1.06
CA LEU A 71 3.78 14.17 -0.77
C LEU A 71 3.58 13.05 -1.78
N VAL A 72 3.78 13.35 -3.07
CA VAL A 72 3.69 12.35 -4.14
C VAL A 72 4.72 11.23 -3.94
N ILE A 73 5.97 11.57 -3.63
CA ILE A 73 7.03 10.57 -3.41
C ILE A 73 6.74 9.73 -2.16
N ALA A 74 6.30 10.35 -1.06
CA ALA A 74 5.97 9.64 0.18
C ALA A 74 4.80 8.65 -0.01
N GLU A 75 3.78 9.04 -0.79
CA GLU A 75 2.66 8.15 -1.12
C GLU A 75 3.09 7.01 -2.05
N GLN A 76 3.98 7.27 -3.01
CA GLN A 76 4.59 6.20 -3.82
C GLN A 76 5.34 5.19 -2.94
N ALA A 77 6.11 5.67 -1.96
CA ALA A 77 6.79 4.80 -1.00
C ALA A 77 5.77 3.97 -0.19
N ARG A 78 4.60 4.53 0.17
CA ARG A 78 3.56 3.83 0.92
C ARG A 78 2.98 2.67 0.10
N LEU A 79 2.70 2.91 -1.17
CA LEU A 79 2.15 1.92 -2.09
C LEU A 79 3.17 0.83 -2.43
N ARG A 80 4.45 1.20 -2.59
CA ARG A 80 5.53 0.25 -2.92
C ARG A 80 6.00 -0.56 -1.72
N PHE A 81 5.92 0.00 -0.51
CA PHE A 81 6.41 -0.60 0.73
C PHE A 81 5.34 -0.62 1.86
N PRO A 82 4.18 -1.29 1.65
CA PRO A 82 3.08 -1.30 2.63
C PRO A 82 3.49 -1.95 3.97
N GLY A 83 4.42 -2.91 3.95
CA GLY A 83 5.06 -3.50 5.13
C GLY A 83 6.54 -3.13 5.28
N GLY A 84 6.94 -1.98 4.73
CA GLY A 84 8.31 -1.48 4.80
C GLY A 84 8.78 -1.22 6.24
N ALA A 85 10.07 -1.37 6.49
CA ALA A 85 10.64 -1.18 7.82
C ALA A 85 10.62 0.30 8.25
N LEU A 86 10.41 1.22 7.31
CA LEU A 86 10.47 2.67 7.54
C LEU A 86 9.08 3.33 7.55
N ALA A 87 8.05 2.58 7.95
CA ALA A 87 6.68 3.08 7.99
C ALA A 87 6.51 4.35 8.83
N GLN A 88 7.20 4.48 9.97
CA GLN A 88 7.12 5.68 10.82
C GLN A 88 7.74 6.91 10.15
N GLU A 89 8.93 6.76 9.56
CA GLU A 89 9.61 7.84 8.84
C GLU A 89 8.77 8.31 7.65
N ARG A 90 8.21 7.37 6.89
CA ARG A 90 7.32 7.66 5.78
C ARG A 90 6.08 8.43 6.20
N GLU A 91 5.43 8.02 7.29
CA GLU A 91 4.25 8.72 7.79
C GLU A 91 4.61 10.13 8.29
N ALA A 92 5.73 10.28 8.99
CA ALA A 92 6.22 11.59 9.42
C ALA A 92 6.47 12.54 8.24
N LEU A 93 7.13 12.07 7.17
CA LEU A 93 7.35 12.84 5.95
C LEU A 93 6.03 13.18 5.23
N THR A 94 5.07 12.26 5.23
CA THR A 94 3.74 12.48 4.66
C THR A 94 3.00 13.60 5.40
N ILE A 95 3.03 13.59 6.74
CA ILE A 95 2.41 14.63 7.57
C ILE A 95 3.07 15.99 7.30
N GLU A 96 4.40 16.04 7.29
CA GLU A 96 5.16 17.27 7.03
C GLU A 96 4.84 17.82 5.62
N ALA A 97 4.76 16.94 4.61
CA ALA A 97 4.38 17.32 3.25
C ALA A 97 2.95 17.86 3.15
N LEU A 98 1.98 17.19 3.79
CA LEU A 98 0.59 17.68 3.86
C LEU A 98 0.52 19.06 4.49
N TRP A 99 1.26 19.27 5.58
CA TRP A 99 1.28 20.55 6.28
C TRP A 99 1.84 21.67 5.39
N HIS A 100 3.00 21.45 4.78
CA HIS A 100 3.64 22.44 3.92
C HIS A 100 2.93 22.63 2.58
N SER A 101 2.16 21.65 2.09
CA SER A 101 1.32 21.81 0.90
C SER A 101 -0.01 22.52 1.17
N GLY A 102 -0.27 22.95 2.41
CA GLY A 102 -1.51 23.65 2.81
C GLY A 102 -2.65 22.75 3.26
N GLN A 103 -2.48 21.42 3.24
CA GLN A 103 -3.50 20.45 3.68
C GLN A 103 -3.47 20.26 5.22
N ARG A 104 -3.60 21.38 5.95
CA ARG A 104 -3.37 21.46 7.41
C ARG A 104 -4.27 20.54 8.22
N ALA A 105 -5.57 20.45 7.88
CA ALA A 105 -6.50 19.59 8.58
C ALA A 105 -6.13 18.09 8.47
N ALA A 106 -5.72 17.65 7.27
CA ALA A 106 -5.27 16.29 7.05
C ALA A 106 -3.95 15.99 7.79
N ALA A 107 -3.01 16.93 7.77
CA ALA A 107 -1.77 16.84 8.52
C ALA A 107 -2.05 16.71 10.03
N ALA A 108 -2.90 17.56 10.60
CA ALA A 108 -3.23 17.53 12.03
C ALA A 108 -3.93 16.25 12.48
N GLN A 109 -4.85 15.73 11.66
CA GLN A 109 -5.49 14.45 11.92
C GLN A 109 -4.46 13.31 11.98
N ARG A 110 -3.57 13.25 10.97
CA ARG A 110 -2.55 12.21 10.88
C ARG A 110 -1.47 12.36 11.95
N ALA A 111 -1.01 13.57 12.24
CA ALA A 111 -0.09 13.87 13.34
C ALA A 111 -0.65 13.37 14.68
N SER A 112 -1.90 13.71 14.98
CA SER A 112 -2.57 13.26 16.21
C SER A 112 -2.67 11.73 16.30
N ALA A 113 -2.95 11.07 15.18
CA ALA A 113 -2.98 9.60 15.13
C ALA A 113 -1.58 9.00 15.33
N PHE A 114 -0.56 9.57 14.68
CA PHE A 114 0.83 9.14 14.80
C PHE A 114 1.32 9.26 16.25
N LEU A 115 1.07 10.38 16.91
CA LEU A 115 1.52 10.64 18.28
C LEU A 115 0.89 9.66 19.28
N ARG A 116 -0.37 9.26 19.05
CA ARG A 116 -1.03 8.21 19.86
C ARG A 116 -0.47 6.82 19.58
N ALA A 117 -0.16 6.50 18.32
CA ALA A 117 0.33 5.19 17.92
C ALA A 117 1.82 4.98 18.25
N TYR A 118 2.63 6.04 18.21
CA TYR A 118 4.09 5.99 18.34
C TYR A 118 4.63 7.06 19.31
N PRO A 119 4.24 7.01 20.61
CA PRO A 119 4.59 8.05 21.59
C PRO A 119 6.09 8.17 21.89
N SER A 120 6.88 7.12 21.60
CA SER A 120 8.34 7.10 21.79
C SER A 120 9.13 7.29 20.48
N SER A 121 8.46 7.65 19.39
CA SER A 121 9.12 7.84 18.09
C SER A 121 9.97 9.11 18.09
N PRO A 122 11.16 9.11 17.43
CA PRO A 122 11.98 10.32 17.30
C PRO A 122 11.27 11.47 16.56
N HIS A 123 10.19 11.18 15.82
CA HIS A 123 9.42 12.18 15.09
C HIS A 123 8.44 12.97 15.97
N VAL A 124 8.14 12.50 17.18
CA VAL A 124 7.11 13.07 18.08
C VAL A 124 7.29 14.57 18.29
N SER A 125 8.50 15.01 18.65
CA SER A 125 8.78 16.42 18.93
C SER A 125 8.49 17.32 17.74
N ARG A 126 8.77 16.87 16.51
CA ARG A 126 8.48 17.63 15.30
C ARG A 126 6.98 17.62 14.99
N LEU A 127 6.32 16.47 15.10
CA LEU A 127 4.93 16.30 14.69
C LEU A 127 3.92 16.99 15.63
N HIS A 128 4.30 17.27 16.89
CA HIS A 128 3.51 18.15 17.76
C HIS A 128 3.26 19.54 17.14
N SER A 129 4.19 20.06 16.33
CA SER A 129 4.02 21.35 15.65
C SER A 129 2.97 21.32 14.55
N PHE A 130 2.41 20.16 14.21
CA PHE A 130 1.44 19.99 13.13
C PHE A 130 0.04 19.61 13.62
N THR A 131 -0.23 19.69 14.93
CA THR A 131 -1.54 19.30 15.51
C THR A 131 -2.53 20.45 15.72
N HIS A 132 -2.12 21.70 15.50
CA HIS A 132 -2.92 22.91 15.75
C HIS A 132 -3.27 23.63 14.46
#